data_AF-A0A497RZR4-F1
#
_entry.id   AF-A0A497RZR4-F1
#
_cell.length_a   1.000
_cell.length_b   1.000
_cell.length_c   1.000
_cell.angle_alpha   90.00
_cell.angle_beta   90.00
_cell.angle_gamma   90.00
#
_symmetry.space_group_name_H-M   'P 1'
#
loop_
_entity.id
_entity.type
_entity.pdbx_description
1 polymer ?
#
loop_
_entity_poly.entity_id
_entity_poly.type
_entity_poly.pdbx_seq_one_letter_code
_entity_poly.pdbx_strand_id
1 'polypeptide(L)'
;MNKKIITLSVFLLMVSSTVAIVRVNVYVSSSIDGRIPYFNIPAKVNNTPQSILVVWENTGSVGCRFRLRADIYEIINNTKRQSYTSWSEEIPIEPGAQENLVAYWYPEGPGNFTVHTFLYYCNSIENGPAGNFTVFKSNITTRAPFDVKTESTENYVEFIFNSKENINDLVIIPREYPLGWTFDSKRIDRIEKGKKKIVRVNYEASIWKERNVSFDIVTLDGKFYKQERITLRKKREFPVYQATIVILVIVIIILSIMLIRYKREGVKLGDREGSNGNSGSR
;
A
#
# COMPACT_ATOMS: atom_id res chain seq x y z
N MET A 1 29.48 -26.75 -62.10
CA MET A 1 29.31 -26.78 -60.62
C MET A 1 27.83 -26.97 -60.32
N ASN A 2 27.46 -27.98 -59.54
CA ASN A 2 26.06 -28.40 -59.41
C ASN A 2 25.26 -27.35 -58.62
N LYS A 3 24.18 -26.79 -59.19
CA LYS A 3 23.40 -25.69 -58.56
C LYS A 3 23.00 -26.00 -57.12
N LYS A 4 22.73 -27.28 -56.81
CA LYS A 4 22.40 -27.79 -55.46
C LYS A 4 23.51 -27.59 -54.43
N ILE A 5 24.78 -27.65 -54.84
CA ILE A 5 25.93 -27.46 -53.94
C ILE A 5 26.05 -25.98 -53.56
N ILE A 6 25.80 -25.08 -54.51
CA ILE A 6 25.83 -23.63 -54.27
C ILE A 6 24.70 -23.22 -53.31
N THR A 7 23.47 -23.72 -53.51
CA THR A 7 22.37 -23.43 -52.60
C THR A 7 22.61 -23.97 -51.20
N LEU A 8 23.19 -25.17 -51.07
CA LEU A 8 23.54 -25.75 -49.78
C LEU A 8 24.61 -24.92 -49.05
N SER A 9 25.67 -24.48 -49.76
CA SER A 9 26.72 -23.65 -49.17
C SER A 9 26.21 -22.27 -48.75
N VAL A 10 25.32 -21.64 -49.53
CA VAL A 10 24.69 -20.36 -49.15
C VAL A 10 23.80 -20.53 -47.92
N PHE A 11 23.04 -21.62 -47.86
CA PHE A 11 22.20 -21.92 -46.70
C PHE A 11 23.04 -22.19 -45.44
N LEU A 12 24.15 -22.93 -45.57
CA LEU A 12 25.07 -23.21 -44.47
C LEU A 12 25.76 -21.94 -43.94
N LEU A 13 26.14 -21.02 -44.83
CA LEU A 13 26.70 -19.71 -44.48
C LEU A 13 25.68 -18.84 -43.73
N MET A 14 24.41 -18.84 -44.15
CA MET A 14 23.35 -18.09 -43.47
C MET A 14 23.03 -18.64 -42.07
N VAL A 15 23.12 -19.96 -41.87
CA VAL A 15 22.95 -20.58 -40.54
C VAL A 15 24.14 -20.27 -39.62
N SER A 16 25.33 -20.02 -40.16
CA SER A 16 26.50 -19.66 -39.34
C SER A 16 26.49 -18.21 -38.82
N SER A 17 25.71 -17.31 -39.42
CA SER A 17 25.62 -15.90 -39.01
C SER A 17 24.67 -15.63 -37.82
N THR A 18 23.92 -16.62 -37.32
CA THR A 18 22.90 -16.39 -36.27
C THR A 18 23.42 -16.40 -34.82
N VAL A 19 24.73 -16.43 -34.57
CA VAL A 19 25.25 -16.49 -33.18
C VAL A 19 26.42 -15.53 -32.94
N ALA A 20 26.36 -14.32 -33.47
CA ALA A 20 27.07 -13.21 -32.85
C ALA A 20 26.18 -12.63 -31.74
N ILE A 21 26.05 -13.35 -30.62
CA ILE A 21 25.45 -12.80 -29.41
C ILE A 21 26.43 -11.77 -28.88
N VAL A 22 26.23 -10.50 -29.25
CA VAL A 22 26.92 -9.38 -28.62
C VAL A 22 26.43 -9.35 -27.17
N ARG A 23 27.20 -9.95 -26.26
CA ARG A 23 26.96 -9.81 -24.82
C ARG A 23 27.34 -8.38 -24.45
N VAL A 24 26.35 -7.50 -24.45
CA VAL A 24 26.49 -6.18 -23.85
C VAL A 24 26.49 -6.39 -22.33
N ASN A 25 27.67 -6.52 -21.74
CA ASN A 25 27.83 -6.46 -20.29
C ASN A 25 27.78 -5.00 -19.86
N VAL A 26 26.61 -4.55 -19.42
CA VAL A 26 26.48 -3.27 -18.73
C VAL A 26 26.84 -3.51 -17.27
N TYR A 27 28.00 -2.99 -16.85
CA TYR A 27 28.35 -2.96 -15.44
C TYR A 27 27.50 -1.90 -14.75
N VAL A 28 26.48 -2.34 -14.04
CA VAL A 28 25.66 -1.49 -13.18
C VAL A 28 26.42 -1.37 -11.86
N SER A 29 26.99 -0.20 -11.55
CA SER A 29 27.46 0.07 -10.19
C SER A 29 26.28 -0.13 -9.25
N SER A 30 26.42 -0.75 -8.08
CA SER A 30 25.30 -0.84 -7.12
C SER A 30 25.21 0.44 -6.29
N SER A 31 25.20 1.61 -6.94
CA SER A 31 25.19 2.92 -6.31
C SER A 31 23.78 3.49 -6.30
N ILE A 32 23.30 3.85 -5.11
CA ILE A 32 22.11 4.67 -4.97
C ILE A 32 22.62 6.10 -4.79
N ASP A 33 22.29 6.95 -5.74
CA ASP A 33 22.62 8.36 -5.72
C ASP A 33 21.40 9.13 -6.22
N GLY A 34 21.30 10.38 -5.83
CA GLY A 34 20.21 11.21 -6.29
C GLY A 34 20.38 12.65 -5.87
N ARG A 35 19.47 13.46 -6.37
CA ARG A 35 19.47 14.89 -6.09
C ARG A 35 18.05 15.39 -5.95
N ILE A 36 17.93 16.54 -5.29
CA ILE A 36 16.68 17.26 -5.07
C ILE A 36 16.63 18.42 -6.08
N PRO A 37 16.10 18.24 -7.30
CA PRO A 37 15.99 19.31 -8.27
C PRO A 37 15.02 20.42 -7.84
N TYR A 38 14.03 20.09 -7.02
CA TYR A 38 13.01 21.05 -6.60
C TYR A 38 12.46 20.75 -5.20
N PHE A 39 12.14 21.82 -4.48
CA PHE A 39 11.55 21.77 -3.16
C PHE A 39 10.60 22.96 -3.00
N ASN A 40 9.43 22.71 -2.42
CA ASN A 40 8.45 23.77 -2.16
C ASN A 40 7.71 23.56 -0.85
N ILE A 41 7.70 24.63 -0.04
CA ILE A 41 6.89 24.77 1.16
C ILE A 41 6.27 26.17 1.11
N PRO A 42 4.96 26.28 0.82
CA PRO A 42 4.26 27.55 0.87
C PRO A 42 4.55 28.31 2.18
N ALA A 43 5.12 29.52 2.06
CA ALA A 43 5.55 30.30 3.22
C ALA A 43 4.38 30.79 4.10
N LYS A 44 3.16 30.80 3.56
CA LYS A 44 1.95 31.23 4.25
C LYS A 44 0.85 30.19 4.02
N VAL A 45 0.23 29.75 5.10
CA VAL A 45 -0.91 28.82 5.09
C VAL A 45 -2.12 29.55 5.65
N ASN A 46 -3.24 29.55 4.93
CA ASN A 46 -4.47 30.18 5.40
C ASN A 46 -5.63 29.20 5.33
N ASN A 47 -5.95 28.56 6.44
CA ASN A 47 -6.98 27.51 6.55
C ASN A 47 -6.87 26.33 5.58
N THR A 48 -5.73 26.19 4.92
CA THR A 48 -5.46 25.09 4.00
C THR A 48 -4.54 24.08 4.67
N PRO A 49 -4.50 22.83 4.18
CA PRO A 49 -3.39 21.94 4.47
C PRO A 49 -2.06 22.56 4.01
N GLN A 50 -1.02 22.41 4.81
CA GLN A 50 0.36 22.63 4.38
C GLN A 50 0.80 21.43 3.54
N SER A 51 1.15 21.66 2.28
CA SER A 51 1.84 20.69 1.45
C SER A 51 3.35 20.88 1.59
N ILE A 52 4.07 19.79 1.80
CA ILE A 52 5.53 19.74 1.77
C ILE A 52 5.92 18.87 0.58
N LEU A 53 6.46 19.50 -0.47
CA LEU A 53 6.84 18.84 -1.71
C LEU A 53 8.35 18.81 -1.84
N VAL A 54 8.89 17.60 -1.95
CA VAL A 54 10.27 17.34 -2.36
C VAL A 54 10.22 16.56 -3.65
N VAL A 55 10.91 17.04 -4.68
CA VAL A 55 11.08 16.32 -5.93
C VAL A 55 12.43 15.63 -5.85
N TRP A 56 12.45 14.32 -6.10
CA TRP A 56 13.67 13.52 -6.06
C TRP A 56 13.93 12.93 -7.44
N GLU A 57 15.18 13.01 -7.90
CA GLU A 57 15.68 12.34 -9.09
C GLU A 57 16.68 11.27 -8.66
N ASN A 58 16.42 10.01 -9.04
CA ASN A 58 17.35 8.91 -8.81
C ASN A 58 18.42 8.92 -9.91
N THR A 59 19.59 9.48 -9.63
CA THR A 59 20.73 9.50 -10.56
C THR A 59 21.63 8.27 -10.41
N GLY A 60 21.32 7.41 -9.45
CA GLY A 60 21.96 6.13 -9.26
C GLY A 60 21.50 5.11 -10.29
N SER A 61 21.72 3.84 -9.95
CA SER A 61 21.65 2.71 -10.87
C SER A 61 20.79 1.57 -10.32
N VAL A 62 20.17 1.77 -9.15
CA VAL A 62 19.25 0.85 -8.50
C VAL A 62 17.93 1.58 -8.23
N GLY A 63 16.81 0.97 -8.63
CA GLY A 63 15.47 1.43 -8.30
C GLY A 63 15.12 1.08 -6.86
N CYS A 64 14.48 2.01 -6.15
CA CYS A 64 14.08 1.82 -4.76
C CYS A 64 12.76 2.49 -4.47
N ARG A 65 12.17 2.13 -3.33
CA ARG A 65 11.05 2.84 -2.77
C ARG A 65 11.54 4.02 -1.94
N PHE A 66 10.95 5.18 -2.19
CA PHE A 66 11.25 6.43 -1.53
C PHE A 66 10.04 6.90 -0.74
N ARG A 67 10.31 7.45 0.44
CA ARG A 67 9.30 8.08 1.29
C ARG A 67 9.87 9.35 1.90
N LEU A 68 9.08 10.42 1.90
CA LEU A 68 9.39 11.68 2.55
C LEU A 68 8.83 11.68 3.97
N ARG A 69 9.67 12.05 4.93
CA ARG A 69 9.28 12.44 6.28
C ARG A 69 9.43 13.94 6.43
N ALA A 70 8.45 14.60 7.04
CA ALA A 70 8.52 16.01 7.38
C ALA A 70 8.22 16.22 8.86
N ASP A 71 9.24 16.56 9.65
CA ASP A 71 9.10 16.89 11.06
C ASP A 71 8.81 18.38 11.22
N ILE A 72 7.68 18.70 11.83
CA ILE A 72 7.15 20.06 11.97
C ILE A 72 7.32 20.52 13.40
N TYR A 73 7.95 21.68 13.56
CA TYR A 73 8.28 22.31 14.82
C TYR A 73 7.56 23.64 14.95
N GLU A 74 6.83 23.81 16.03
CA GLU A 74 6.25 25.10 16.41
C GLU A 74 7.33 25.96 17.11
N ILE A 75 7.37 27.24 16.77
CA ILE A 75 8.30 28.20 17.37
C ILE A 75 7.54 29.05 18.40
N ILE A 76 7.79 28.79 19.68
CA ILE A 76 7.22 29.55 20.80
C ILE A 76 8.37 30.18 21.58
N ASN A 77 8.40 31.52 21.69
CA ASN A 77 9.45 32.25 22.42
C ASN A 77 10.87 31.79 22.05
N ASN A 78 11.18 31.67 20.75
CA ASN A 78 12.43 31.15 20.20
C ASN A 78 12.79 29.69 20.55
N THR A 79 11.89 28.94 21.17
CA THR A 79 12.07 27.51 21.44
C THR A 79 11.34 26.69 20.38
N LYS A 80 12.01 25.70 19.81
CA LYS A 80 11.41 24.74 18.87
C LYS A 80 10.79 23.59 19.64
N ARG A 81 9.48 23.38 19.49
CA ARG A 81 8.77 22.21 20.02
C ARG A 81 8.27 21.37 18.85
N GLN A 82 8.62 20.08 18.81
CA GLN A 82 8.06 19.20 17.79
C GLN A 82 6.54 19.11 17.98
N SER A 83 5.82 19.50 16.94
CA SER A 83 4.35 19.53 16.92
C SER A 83 3.82 18.27 16.24
N TYR A 84 4.40 17.87 15.11
CA TYR A 84 3.89 16.79 14.29
C TYR A 84 4.98 16.19 13.38
N THR A 85 4.77 14.96 12.91
CA THR A 85 5.60 14.32 11.88
C THR A 85 4.69 13.83 10.77
N SER A 86 4.83 14.38 9.56
CA SER A 86 4.08 13.95 8.39
C SER A 86 4.89 12.97 7.55
N TRP A 87 4.19 12.04 6.89
CA TRP A 87 4.80 11.11 5.94
C TRP A 87 4.08 11.17 4.59
N SER A 88 4.85 11.10 3.51
CA SER A 88 4.31 10.86 2.18
C SER A 88 3.96 9.39 2.01
N GLU A 89 3.24 9.10 0.93
CA GLU A 89 3.20 7.74 0.39
C GLU A 89 4.61 7.25 0.04
N GLU A 90 4.79 5.94 0.13
CA GLU A 90 5.97 5.25 -0.39
C GLU A 90 5.82 5.03 -1.90
N ILE A 91 6.76 5.54 -2.70
CA ILE A 91 6.70 5.49 -4.18
C ILE A 91 7.99 4.88 -4.73
N PRO A 92 7.93 3.92 -5.67
CA PRO A 92 9.11 3.41 -6.35
C PRO A 92 9.66 4.45 -7.33
N ILE A 93 10.98 4.71 -7.29
CA ILE A 93 11.69 5.59 -8.21
C ILE A 93 12.81 4.79 -8.86
N GLU A 94 12.68 4.57 -10.17
CA GLU A 94 13.66 3.85 -10.99
C GLU A 94 14.87 4.74 -11.34
N PRO A 95 16.02 4.15 -11.73
CA PRO A 95 17.18 4.91 -12.21
C PRO A 95 16.82 5.85 -13.36
N GLY A 96 17.24 7.12 -13.24
CA GLY A 96 16.93 8.19 -14.19
C GLY A 96 15.51 8.76 -14.10
N ALA A 97 14.65 8.22 -13.22
CA ALA A 97 13.31 8.75 -13.00
C ALA A 97 13.31 9.86 -11.95
N GLN A 98 12.29 10.72 -12.05
CA GLN A 98 12.03 11.80 -11.12
C GLN A 98 10.59 11.69 -10.62
N GLU A 99 10.39 11.77 -9.31
CA GLU A 99 9.07 11.68 -8.70
C GLU A 99 8.83 12.76 -7.64
N ASN A 100 7.55 13.05 -7.42
CA ASN A 100 7.10 14.02 -6.43
C ASN A 100 6.76 13.31 -5.12
N LEU A 101 7.51 13.57 -4.07
CA LEU A 101 7.20 13.11 -2.72
C LEU A 101 6.46 14.22 -1.98
N VAL A 102 5.21 13.97 -1.63
CA VAL A 102 4.35 14.98 -1.00
C VAL A 102 3.83 14.48 0.33
N ALA A 103 4.15 15.23 1.38
CA ALA A 103 3.62 15.05 2.72
C ALA A 103 2.65 16.19 3.03
N TYR A 104 1.56 15.89 3.75
CA TYR A 104 0.55 16.88 4.12
C TYR A 104 0.40 17.01 5.63
N TRP A 105 0.15 18.23 6.10
CA TRP A 105 -0.17 18.50 7.48
C TRP A 105 -1.28 19.55 7.56
N TYR A 106 -2.20 19.39 8.51
CA TYR A 106 -3.25 20.38 8.75
C TYR A 106 -3.02 21.06 10.10
N PRO A 107 -2.82 22.39 10.13
CA PRO A 107 -2.44 23.08 11.35
C PRO A 107 -3.58 23.17 12.36
N GLU A 108 -3.29 22.90 13.63
CA GLU A 108 -4.27 23.01 14.73
C GLU A 108 -4.51 24.47 15.16
N GLY A 109 -3.49 25.32 15.05
CA GLY A 109 -3.56 26.73 15.44
C GLY A 109 -2.71 27.62 14.54
N PRO A 110 -2.90 28.95 14.64
CA PRO A 110 -2.02 29.91 13.99
C PRO A 110 -0.65 29.96 14.68
N GLY A 111 0.40 30.31 13.95
CA GLY A 111 1.75 30.38 14.51
C GLY A 111 2.86 30.35 13.46
N ASN A 112 4.10 30.40 13.93
CA ASN A 112 5.28 30.24 13.10
C ASN A 112 5.84 28.83 13.28
N PHE A 113 6.14 28.19 12.17
CA PHE A 113 6.59 26.81 12.14
C PHE A 113 7.86 26.68 11.30
N THR A 114 8.69 25.73 11.68
CA THR A 114 9.81 25.23 10.89
C THR A 114 9.54 23.78 10.55
N VAL A 115 9.94 23.35 9.37
CA VAL A 115 9.88 21.94 8.97
C VAL A 115 11.24 21.47 8.50
N HIS A 116 11.63 20.30 8.99
CA HIS A 116 12.84 19.60 8.57
C HIS A 116 12.39 18.33 7.83
N THR A 117 12.90 18.12 6.62
CA THR A 117 12.54 16.96 5.84
C THR A 117 13.65 15.91 5.84
N PHE A 118 13.25 14.66 5.65
CA PHE A 118 14.16 13.52 5.54
C PHE A 118 13.63 12.60 4.44
N LEU A 119 14.55 12.05 3.64
CA LEU A 119 14.24 11.09 2.59
C LEU A 119 14.66 9.70 3.04
N TYR A 120 13.70 8.78 3.03
CA TYR A 120 13.89 7.37 3.39
C TYR A 120 13.89 6.55 2.11
N TYR A 121 14.96 5.80 1.86
CA TYR A 121 15.08 4.95 0.67
C TYR A 121 16.13 3.85 0.86
N CYS A 122 15.88 2.64 0.33
CA CYS A 122 16.83 1.50 0.37
C CYS A 122 17.51 1.24 1.74
N ASN A 123 16.83 1.49 2.87
CA ASN A 123 17.38 1.47 4.25
C ASN A 123 18.38 2.59 4.61
N SER A 124 18.52 3.60 3.76
CA SER A 124 19.21 4.85 4.02
C SER A 124 18.22 5.94 4.43
N ILE A 125 18.74 6.93 5.15
CA ILE A 125 18.04 8.17 5.50
C ILE A 125 18.95 9.33 5.14
N GLU A 126 18.46 10.21 4.29
CA GLU A 126 19.16 11.44 3.92
C GLU A 126 18.42 12.67 4.45
N ASN A 127 19.18 13.67 4.89
CA ASN A 127 18.61 14.94 5.30
C ASN A 127 18.11 15.69 4.07
N GLY A 128 16.83 16.04 4.07
CA GLY A 128 16.25 16.88 3.05
C GLY A 128 16.33 18.37 3.40
N PRO A 129 15.80 19.23 2.53
CA PRO A 129 15.72 20.67 2.76
C PRO A 129 14.82 21.01 3.97
N ALA A 130 15.08 22.16 4.57
CA ALA A 130 14.27 22.72 5.65
C ALA A 130 13.66 24.06 5.22
N GLY A 131 12.53 24.41 5.83
CA GLY A 131 11.82 25.65 5.52
C GLY A 131 11.06 26.20 6.72
N ASN A 132 10.77 27.49 6.67
CA ASN A 132 9.91 28.17 7.64
C ASN A 132 8.63 28.60 6.95
N PHE A 133 7.53 28.56 7.69
CA PHE A 133 6.24 29.04 7.20
C PHE A 133 5.38 29.56 8.36
N THR A 134 4.40 30.38 8.03
CA THR A 134 3.46 30.97 9.00
C THR A 134 2.05 30.51 8.69
N VAL A 135 1.36 30.05 9.72
CA VAL A 135 -0.05 29.68 9.66
C VAL A 135 -0.89 30.85 10.15
N PHE A 136 -1.80 31.29 9.29
CA PHE A 136 -2.92 32.13 9.61
C PHE A 136 -4.15 31.24 9.67
N LYS A 137 -4.79 31.12 10.84
CA LYS A 137 -6.00 30.30 10.98
C LYS A 137 -7.18 31.21 11.27
N SER A 138 -8.22 31.10 10.46
CA SER A 138 -9.53 31.70 10.68
C SER A 138 -10.60 30.61 10.75
N ASN A 139 -11.70 30.83 11.47
CA ASN A 139 -12.70 29.79 11.76
C ASN A 139 -13.62 29.44 10.58
N ILE A 140 -13.18 29.64 9.35
CA ILE A 140 -14.02 29.42 8.16
C ILE A 140 -13.81 27.98 7.69
N THR A 141 -14.58 27.05 8.25
CA THR A 141 -14.73 25.71 7.68
C THR A 141 -16.21 25.44 7.46
N THR A 142 -16.56 25.09 6.21
CA THR A 142 -17.91 24.65 5.91
C THR A 142 -18.05 23.16 6.20
N ARG A 143 -19.24 22.76 6.65
CA ARG A 143 -19.54 21.36 6.92
C ARG A 143 -19.33 20.53 5.65
N ALA A 144 -18.54 19.46 5.76
CA ALA A 144 -18.25 18.56 4.64
C ALA A 144 -19.54 18.01 3.97
N PRO A 145 -19.68 18.12 2.64
CA PRO A 145 -20.85 17.64 1.89
C PRO A 145 -20.77 16.13 1.57
N PHE A 146 -19.93 15.40 2.31
CA PHE A 146 -19.65 13.99 2.10
C PHE A 146 -19.74 13.20 3.40
N ASP A 147 -20.24 11.98 3.26
CA ASP A 147 -20.19 10.96 4.29
C ASP A 147 -19.01 10.02 4.04
N VAL A 148 -18.45 9.51 5.13
CA VAL A 148 -17.28 8.63 5.11
C VAL A 148 -17.60 7.43 5.97
N LYS A 149 -17.36 6.24 5.42
CA LYS A 149 -17.30 4.99 6.19
C LYS A 149 -15.86 4.51 6.18
N THR A 150 -15.43 3.93 7.28
CA THR A 150 -14.03 3.50 7.43
C THR A 150 -13.97 2.04 7.85
N GLU A 151 -13.07 1.29 7.22
CA GLU A 151 -12.69 -0.06 7.62
C GLU A 151 -11.17 -0.11 7.80
N SER A 152 -10.66 -0.92 8.73
CA SER A 152 -9.23 -1.05 8.96
C SER A 152 -8.76 -2.49 8.79
N THR A 153 -7.53 -2.64 8.31
CA THR A 153 -6.75 -3.87 8.36
C THR A 153 -5.48 -3.63 9.18
N GLU A 154 -4.52 -4.55 9.16
CA GLU A 154 -3.22 -4.38 9.82
C GLU A 154 -2.28 -3.41 9.13
N ASN A 155 -2.51 -3.13 7.84
CA ASN A 155 -1.56 -2.38 6.99
C ASN A 155 -2.19 -1.13 6.37
N TYR A 156 -3.52 -1.01 6.37
CA TYR A 156 -4.20 0.16 5.80
C TYR A 156 -5.56 0.43 6.43
N VAL A 157 -6.00 1.67 6.29
CA VAL A 157 -7.37 2.12 6.56
C VAL A 157 -8.03 2.42 5.21
N GLU A 158 -9.17 1.79 4.97
CA GLU A 158 -10.00 2.00 3.80
C GLU A 158 -11.09 3.02 4.12
N PHE A 159 -11.15 4.09 3.33
CA PHE A 159 -12.14 5.15 3.39
C PHE A 159 -13.08 5.02 2.20
N ILE A 160 -14.37 4.88 2.49
CA ILE A 160 -15.44 4.78 1.51
C ILE A 160 -16.23 6.10 1.55
N PHE A 161 -15.96 6.95 0.57
CA PHE A 161 -16.59 8.25 0.42
C PHE A 161 -17.90 8.15 -0.34
N ASN A 162 -18.89 8.92 0.11
CA ASN A 162 -20.12 9.19 -0.64
C ASN A 162 -20.43 10.70 -0.55
N SER A 163 -20.39 11.39 -1.68
CA SER A 163 -20.53 12.86 -1.72
C SER A 163 -21.82 13.31 -2.38
N LYS A 164 -22.42 14.38 -1.85
CA LYS A 164 -23.60 15.05 -2.43
C LYS A 164 -23.25 16.02 -3.56
N GLU A 165 -21.97 16.34 -3.73
CA GLU A 165 -21.44 17.21 -4.78
C GLU A 165 -20.08 16.73 -5.31
N ASN A 166 -19.61 17.31 -6.41
CA ASN A 166 -18.28 17.02 -6.91
C ASN A 166 -17.25 17.70 -6.01
N ILE A 167 -16.29 16.94 -5.50
CA ILE A 167 -15.21 17.45 -4.67
C ILE A 167 -13.91 17.15 -5.40
N ASN A 168 -13.05 18.15 -5.49
CA ASN A 168 -11.71 17.99 -6.04
C ASN A 168 -10.68 18.15 -4.92
N ASP A 169 -9.52 17.53 -5.09
CA ASP A 169 -8.34 17.76 -4.28
C ASP A 169 -8.56 17.60 -2.78
N LEU A 170 -9.18 16.48 -2.40
CA LEU A 170 -9.36 16.10 -1.01
C LEU A 170 -8.07 15.43 -0.51
N VAL A 171 -7.68 15.71 0.72
CA VAL A 171 -6.52 15.07 1.37
C VAL A 171 -6.97 14.44 2.67
N ILE A 172 -6.49 13.22 2.91
CA ILE A 172 -6.62 12.51 4.19
C ILE A 172 -5.27 12.62 4.91
N ILE A 173 -5.29 13.21 6.10
CA ILE A 173 -4.11 13.52 6.90
C ILE A 173 -4.28 12.84 8.26
N PRO A 174 -3.38 11.93 8.65
CA PRO A 174 -3.39 11.36 10.00
C PRO A 174 -3.22 12.47 11.03
N ARG A 175 -4.04 12.52 12.09
CA ARG A 175 -3.95 13.57 13.11
C ARG A 175 -3.38 13.03 14.41
N GLU A 176 -4.02 12.03 14.98
CA GLU A 176 -3.58 11.38 16.21
C GLU A 176 -3.37 9.90 15.94
N TYR A 177 -2.16 9.41 16.18
CA TYR A 177 -1.82 8.00 16.07
C TYR A 177 -0.65 7.65 17.01
N PRO A 178 -0.42 6.35 17.31
CA PRO A 178 0.63 5.94 18.23
C PRO A 178 2.03 6.35 17.76
N LEU A 179 2.87 6.78 18.70
CA LEU A 179 4.28 7.02 18.42
C LEU A 179 4.96 5.75 17.88
N GLY A 180 5.85 5.94 16.92
CA GLY A 180 6.54 4.85 16.21
C GLY A 180 5.72 4.21 15.08
N TRP A 181 4.49 4.65 14.84
CA TRP A 181 3.76 4.25 13.64
C TRP A 181 3.99 5.29 12.54
N THR A 182 3.97 4.82 11.30
CA THR A 182 4.06 5.65 10.09
C THR A 182 2.72 5.55 9.38
N PHE A 183 2.08 6.68 9.11
CA PHE A 183 0.86 6.74 8.30
C PHE A 183 1.11 7.61 7.09
N ASP A 184 0.80 7.09 5.91
CA ASP A 184 0.87 7.88 4.70
C ASP A 184 -0.21 8.98 4.73
N SER A 185 0.09 10.15 4.15
CA SER A 185 -0.93 11.12 3.78
C SER A 185 -1.38 10.88 2.34
N LYS A 186 -2.68 11.02 2.05
CA LYS A 186 -3.26 10.59 0.77
C LYS A 186 -4.06 11.71 0.11
N ARG A 187 -3.70 12.09 -1.12
CA ARG A 187 -4.50 12.99 -1.98
C ARG A 187 -5.49 12.19 -2.83
N ILE A 188 -6.66 12.76 -3.04
CA ILE A 188 -7.75 12.26 -3.86
C ILE A 188 -8.12 13.38 -4.83
N ASP A 189 -7.78 13.19 -6.10
CA ASP A 189 -7.96 14.25 -7.10
C ASP A 189 -9.43 14.61 -7.30
N ARG A 190 -10.33 13.61 -7.31
CA ARG A 190 -11.76 13.82 -7.54
C ARG A 190 -12.66 12.77 -6.90
N ILE A 191 -13.74 13.25 -6.30
CA ILE A 191 -14.89 12.46 -5.85
C ILE A 191 -16.11 12.98 -6.61
N GLU A 192 -16.72 12.13 -7.43
CA GLU A 192 -17.90 12.48 -8.20
C GLU A 192 -19.18 12.42 -7.36
N LYS A 193 -20.09 13.36 -7.60
CA LYS A 193 -21.41 13.42 -6.96
C LYS A 193 -22.15 12.09 -7.11
N GLY A 194 -22.62 11.55 -5.98
CA GLY A 194 -23.43 10.34 -5.92
C GLY A 194 -22.69 9.03 -6.23
N LYS A 195 -21.38 9.08 -6.51
CA LYS A 195 -20.56 7.87 -6.72
C LYS A 195 -19.75 7.56 -5.48
N LYS A 196 -19.65 6.27 -5.15
CA LYS A 196 -18.75 5.80 -4.10
C LYS A 196 -17.32 5.84 -4.60
N LYS A 197 -16.42 6.44 -3.81
CA LYS A 197 -14.97 6.39 -4.05
C LYS A 197 -14.31 5.69 -2.86
N ILE A 198 -13.54 4.65 -3.15
CA ILE A 198 -12.78 3.89 -2.15
C ILE A 198 -11.33 4.34 -2.23
N VAL A 199 -10.74 4.68 -1.10
CA VAL A 199 -9.36 5.14 -0.99
C VAL A 199 -8.71 4.44 0.20
N ARG A 200 -7.45 4.03 0.05
CA ARG A 200 -6.69 3.38 1.10
C ARG A 200 -5.56 4.30 1.55
N VAL A 201 -5.41 4.39 2.87
CA VAL A 201 -4.30 5.05 3.53
C VAL A 201 -3.47 3.96 4.21
N ASN A 202 -2.26 3.73 3.73
CA ASN A 202 -1.40 2.71 4.31
C ASN A 202 -0.77 3.21 5.60
N TYR A 203 -0.41 2.27 6.44
CA TYR A 203 0.36 2.54 7.64
C TYR A 203 1.25 1.36 8.01
N GLU A 204 2.33 1.66 8.73
CA GLU A 204 3.29 0.69 9.24
C GLU A 204 3.40 0.87 10.76
N ALA A 205 3.13 -0.22 11.49
CA ALA A 205 3.21 -0.25 12.94
C ALA A 205 4.47 -0.99 13.38
N SER A 206 5.35 -0.36 14.19
CA SER A 206 6.49 -1.09 14.77
C SER A 206 6.03 -2.22 15.69
N ILE A 207 4.99 -1.97 16.50
CA ILE A 207 4.31 -2.97 17.33
C ILE A 207 2.81 -2.76 17.17
N TRP A 208 2.15 -3.71 16.50
CA TRP A 208 0.73 -3.62 16.20
C TRP A 208 -0.11 -3.84 17.46
N LYS A 209 -1.03 -2.90 17.74
CA LYS A 209 -2.01 -2.96 18.84
C LYS A 209 -3.27 -2.22 18.43
N GLU A 210 -4.43 -2.71 18.90
CA GLU A 210 -5.70 -1.99 18.70
C GLU A 210 -5.64 -0.62 19.37
N ARG A 211 -5.88 0.43 18.56
CA ARG A 211 -5.78 1.82 18.98
C ARG A 211 -6.76 2.68 18.21
N ASN A 212 -7.23 3.73 18.87
CA ASN A 212 -7.98 4.78 18.20
C ASN A 212 -6.98 5.68 17.49
N VAL A 213 -7.24 5.93 16.21
CA VAL A 213 -6.53 6.94 15.42
C VAL A 213 -7.55 7.92 14.87
N SER A 214 -7.10 9.14 14.59
CA SER A 214 -7.95 10.15 13.95
C SER A 214 -7.29 10.68 12.69
N PHE A 215 -8.13 11.08 11.74
CA PHE A 215 -7.72 11.65 10.46
C PHE A 215 -8.47 12.95 10.24
N ASP A 216 -7.76 13.96 9.77
CA ASP A 216 -8.33 15.16 9.17
C ASP A 216 -8.55 14.91 7.67
N ILE A 217 -9.76 15.14 7.21
CA ILE A 217 -10.17 15.01 5.81
C ILE A 217 -10.53 16.42 5.33
N VAL A 218 -9.73 16.96 4.44
CA VAL A 218 -9.75 18.39 4.12
C VAL A 218 -9.42 18.63 2.66
N THR A 219 -10.10 19.58 2.01
CA THR A 219 -9.77 19.97 0.64
C THR A 219 -8.54 20.88 0.61
N LEU A 220 -7.73 20.82 -0.45
CA LEU A 220 -6.52 21.66 -0.57
C LEU A 220 -6.81 23.16 -0.53
N ASP A 221 -8.02 23.58 -0.93
CA ASP A 221 -8.51 24.96 -0.83
C ASP A 221 -9.04 25.34 0.57
N GLY A 222 -9.05 24.40 1.52
CA GLY A 222 -9.53 24.61 2.89
C GLY A 222 -11.05 24.74 3.04
N LYS A 223 -11.81 24.62 1.94
CA LYS A 223 -13.26 24.85 1.93
C LYS A 223 -14.02 23.86 2.82
N PHE A 224 -13.69 22.58 2.72
CA PHE A 224 -14.33 21.50 3.47
C PHE A 224 -13.37 20.85 4.44
N TYR A 225 -13.87 20.59 5.65
CA TYR A 225 -13.12 19.91 6.70
C TYR A 225 -14.03 18.93 7.44
N LYS A 226 -13.50 17.73 7.71
CA LYS A 226 -14.12 16.72 8.56
C LYS A 226 -13.04 15.93 9.28
N GLN A 227 -13.19 15.77 10.58
CA GLN A 227 -12.37 14.83 11.35
C GLN A 227 -13.09 13.48 11.45
N GLU A 228 -12.36 12.39 11.21
CA GLU A 228 -12.87 11.03 11.31
C GLU A 228 -12.02 10.25 12.32
N ARG A 229 -12.67 9.57 13.27
CA ARG A 229 -11.97 8.78 14.30
C ARG A 229 -12.35 7.30 14.14
N ILE A 230 -11.35 6.45 14.01
CA ILE A 230 -11.51 5.00 13.83
C ILE A 230 -10.71 4.24 14.89
N THR A 231 -11.28 3.13 15.37
CA THR A 231 -10.53 2.12 16.11
C THR A 231 -9.90 1.13 15.13
N LEU A 232 -8.58 1.12 15.04
CA LEU A 232 -7.86 0.15 14.23
C LEU A 232 -8.00 -1.24 14.84
N ARG A 233 -8.50 -2.17 14.04
CA ARG A 233 -8.69 -3.57 14.38
C ARG A 233 -8.02 -4.45 13.35
N LYS A 234 -7.43 -5.54 13.82
CA LYS A 234 -6.94 -6.61 12.95
C LYS A 234 -8.19 -7.26 12.39
N LYS A 235 -8.40 -7.16 11.09
CA LYS A 235 -9.42 -7.97 10.43
C LYS A 235 -9.02 -9.41 10.71
N ARG A 236 -9.76 -10.10 11.59
CA ARG A 236 -9.57 -11.54 11.79
C ARG A 236 -10.00 -12.18 10.48
N GLU A 237 -9.03 -12.43 9.61
CA GLU A 237 -9.23 -13.35 8.52
C GLU A 237 -9.59 -14.67 9.19
N PHE A 238 -10.87 -15.07 9.06
CA PHE A 238 -11.23 -16.44 9.38
C PHE A 238 -10.24 -17.30 8.59
N PRO A 239 -9.52 -18.24 9.22
CA PRO A 239 -8.54 -19.02 8.52
C PRO A 239 -9.30 -20.01 7.63
N VAL A 240 -9.83 -19.52 6.50
CA VAL A 240 -10.68 -20.27 5.57
C VAL A 240 -9.95 -21.55 5.18
N TYR A 241 -8.63 -21.45 4.98
CA TYR A 241 -7.76 -22.58 4.75
C TYR A 241 -7.83 -23.66 5.84
N GLN A 242 -7.73 -23.28 7.12
CA GLN A 242 -7.86 -24.21 8.24
C GLN A 242 -9.28 -24.79 8.31
N ALA A 243 -10.30 -23.98 8.08
CA ALA A 243 -11.69 -24.45 8.03
C ALA A 243 -11.91 -25.47 6.89
N THR A 244 -11.37 -25.21 5.69
CA THR A 244 -11.43 -26.16 4.57
C THR A 244 -10.68 -27.45 4.87
N ILE A 245 -9.51 -27.40 5.51
CA ILE A 245 -8.79 -28.62 5.93
C ILE A 245 -9.63 -29.44 6.90
N VAL A 246 -10.21 -28.80 7.92
CA VAL A 246 -11.06 -29.49 8.91
C VAL A 246 -12.27 -30.14 8.24
N ILE A 247 -12.94 -29.43 7.33
CA ILE A 247 -14.08 -29.98 6.57
C ILE A 247 -13.62 -31.20 5.73
N LEU A 248 -12.47 -31.11 5.06
CA LEU A 248 -11.96 -32.18 4.21
C LEU A 248 -11.58 -33.43 5.01
N VAL A 249 -11.01 -33.25 6.22
CA VAL A 249 -10.74 -34.34 7.16
C VAL A 249 -12.04 -35.02 7.62
N ILE A 250 -13.08 -34.24 7.96
CA ILE A 250 -14.38 -34.78 8.36
C ILE A 250 -14.99 -35.62 7.21
N VAL A 251 -14.92 -35.13 5.97
CA VAL A 251 -15.42 -35.87 4.80
C VAL A 251 -14.66 -37.19 4.61
N ILE A 252 -13.34 -37.21 4.75
CA ILE A 252 -12.54 -38.45 4.66
C ILE A 252 -12.94 -39.44 5.75
N ILE A 253 -13.18 -38.98 6.99
CA ILE A 253 -13.62 -39.83 8.10
C ILE A 253 -14.99 -40.44 7.79
N ILE A 254 -15.95 -39.63 7.31
CA ILE A 254 -17.29 -40.12 6.93
C ILE A 254 -17.19 -41.16 5.81
N LEU A 255 -16.43 -40.89 4.75
CA LEU A 255 -16.22 -41.83 3.65
C LEU A 255 -15.57 -43.14 4.12
N SER A 256 -14.58 -43.05 5.02
CA SER A 256 -13.93 -44.22 5.61
C SER A 256 -14.91 -45.07 6.43
N ILE A 257 -15.76 -44.43 7.24
CA ILE A 257 -16.82 -45.12 8.00
C ILE A 257 -17.82 -45.79 7.05
N MET A 258 -18.23 -45.11 5.97
CA MET A 258 -19.15 -45.68 4.97
C MET A 258 -18.52 -46.88 4.26
N LEU A 259 -17.25 -46.80 3.86
CA LEU A 259 -16.52 -47.93 3.25
C LEU A 259 -16.43 -49.14 4.19
N ILE A 260 -16.15 -48.91 5.49
CA ILE A 260 -16.11 -49.98 6.49
C ILE A 260 -17.49 -50.62 6.68
N ARG A 261 -18.57 -49.82 6.71
CA ARG A 261 -19.95 -50.33 6.80
C ARG A 261 -20.34 -51.14 5.57
N TYR A 262 -20.06 -50.63 4.38
CA TYR A 262 -20.33 -51.31 3.11
C TYR A 262 -19.62 -52.66 3.03
N LYS A 263 -18.34 -52.71 3.44
CA LYS A 263 -17.57 -53.98 3.48
C LYS A 263 -18.19 -54.99 4.47
N ARG A 264 -18.67 -54.56 5.63
CA ARG A 264 -19.34 -55.44 6.61
C ARG A 264 -20.66 -56.01 6.09
N GLU A 265 -21.44 -55.21 5.35
CA GLU A 265 -22.71 -55.68 4.78
C GLU A 265 -22.50 -56.62 3.59
N GLY A 266 -21.50 -56.36 2.74
CA GLY A 266 -21.13 -57.26 1.64
C GLY A 266 -20.67 -58.65 2.13
N VAL A 267 -19.93 -58.72 3.25
CA VAL A 267 -19.52 -60.00 3.86
C VAL A 267 -20.73 -60.80 4.37
N LYS A 268 -21.74 -60.13 4.95
CA LYS A 268 -22.96 -60.80 5.42
C LYS A 268 -23.83 -61.37 4.29
N LEU A 269 -23.72 -60.82 3.08
CA LEU A 269 -24.42 -61.33 1.90
C LEU A 269 -23.70 -62.55 1.30
N GLY A 270 -22.35 -62.53 1.26
CA GLY A 270 -21.56 -63.69 0.82
C GLY A 270 -21.72 -64.93 1.70
N ASP A 271 -21.84 -64.76 3.02
CA ASP A 271 -22.06 -65.89 3.95
C ASP A 271 -23.46 -66.52 3.82
N ARG A 272 -24.46 -65.81 3.27
CA ARG A 272 -25.81 -66.35 3.03
C ARG A 272 -25.92 -67.17 1.75
N GLU A 273 -25.10 -66.89 0.73
CA GLU A 273 -25.05 -67.71 -0.50
C GLU A 273 -24.27 -69.02 -0.31
N GLY A 274 -23.32 -69.08 0.64
CA GLY A 274 -22.56 -70.29 0.94
C GLY A 274 -23.30 -71.38 1.75
N SER A 275 -24.46 -71.08 2.36
CA SER A 275 -25.14 -72.00 3.28
C SER A 275 -26.29 -72.82 2.68
N ASN A 276 -26.62 -72.64 1.39
CA ASN A 276 -27.74 -73.35 0.74
C ASN A 276 -27.32 -74.54 -0.15
N GLY A 277 -26.08 -75.01 -0.04
CA GLY A 277 -25.54 -76.10 -0.87
C GLY A 277 -25.18 -77.36 -0.10
N ASN A 278 -26.08 -77.93 0.72
CA ASN A 278 -25.92 -79.34 1.12
C ASN A 278 -27.26 -80.01 1.48
N SER A 279 -28.04 -80.37 0.46
CA SER A 279 -29.05 -81.41 0.56
C SER A 279 -28.93 -82.31 -0.68
N GLY A 280 -28.37 -83.51 -0.53
CA GLY A 280 -28.42 -84.50 -1.61
C GLY A 280 -27.43 -85.65 -1.51
N SER A 281 -27.94 -86.80 -1.04
CA SER A 281 -27.50 -88.18 -1.32
C SER A 281 -26.10 -88.59 -0.80
N ARG A 282 -25.90 -89.71 -0.09
CA ARG A 282 -26.50 -91.05 -0.08
C ARG A 282 -26.33 -91.65 1.31
#